data_AF-A0A1F8H721-F1
#
_entry.id   AF-A0A1F8H721-F1
#
_cell.length_a   1.000
_cell.length_b   1.000
_cell.length_c   1.000
_cell.angle_alpha   90.00
_cell.angle_beta   90.00
_cell.angle_gamma   90.00
#
_symmetry.space_group_name_H-M   'P 1'
#
loop_
_entity.id
_entity.type
_entity.pdbx_description
1 polymer ?
#
loop_
_entity_poly.entity_id
_entity_poly.type
_entity_poly.pdbx_seq_one_letter_code
_entity_poly.pdbx_strand_id
1 'polypeptide(L)'
;MQAERITQALNFPMGPILKRYMEEHKVPKKTAKLHEREIKRYLALCASHPGGGWPMVGTIDDLWHTFIIFTEEYHEFCSLVGRSYIHHRPATGGEDVGEMESRYKKFLKQYRKTFGQRPPASIWPSGLKMSDCMEHCDVEPRDCMARYSHCTERKKEETHCDIPSRDCMGKMHCGDSDSQ
;
A
#
# COMPACT_ATOMS: atom_id res chain seq x y z
N MET A 1 -13.93 25.03 5.85
CA MET A 1 -13.45 24.08 6.88
C MET A 1 -12.83 22.80 6.30
N GLN A 2 -13.57 21.91 5.61
CA GLN A 2 -12.98 20.66 5.07
C GLN A 2 -12.01 20.88 3.90
N ALA A 3 -12.40 21.67 2.90
CA ALA A 3 -11.58 21.95 1.73
C ALA A 3 -10.24 22.64 2.08
N GLU A 4 -10.26 23.47 3.11
CA GLU A 4 -9.07 24.17 3.61
C GLU A 4 -8.07 23.20 4.27
N ARG A 5 -8.54 22.30 5.14
CA ARG A 5 -7.69 21.24 5.72
C ARG A 5 -7.08 20.33 4.65
N ILE A 6 -7.85 20.00 3.61
CA ILE A 6 -7.33 19.25 2.46
C ILE A 6 -6.21 20.05 1.76
N THR A 7 -6.43 21.34 1.52
CA THR A 7 -5.44 22.21 0.89
C THR A 7 -4.15 22.28 1.72
N GLN A 8 -4.29 22.47 3.03
CA GLN A 8 -3.15 22.48 3.96
C GLN A 8 -2.40 21.13 3.94
N ALA A 9 -3.13 20.00 3.96
CA ALA A 9 -2.53 18.67 3.91
C ALA A 9 -1.68 18.47 2.64
N LEU A 10 -2.18 18.92 1.48
CA LEU A 10 -1.48 18.81 0.21
C LEU A 10 -0.19 19.65 0.16
N ASN A 11 -0.19 20.79 0.84
CA ASN A 11 0.94 21.73 0.91
C ASN A 11 1.95 21.41 2.02
N PHE A 12 1.66 20.45 2.91
CA PHE A 12 2.54 20.10 4.03
C PHE A 12 3.96 19.71 3.56
N PRO A 13 5.04 20.27 4.10
CA PRO A 13 6.39 19.94 3.65
C PRO A 13 6.82 18.54 4.10
N MET A 14 7.26 17.69 3.16
CA MET A 14 7.75 16.33 3.47
C MET A 14 9.23 16.11 3.11
N GLY A 15 10.04 17.18 3.04
CA GLY A 15 11.42 17.11 2.52
C GLY A 15 12.31 16.04 3.17
N PRO A 16 12.56 16.11 4.50
CA PRO A 16 13.37 15.11 5.21
C PRO A 16 12.78 13.70 5.14
N ILE A 17 11.46 13.58 5.28
CA ILE A 17 10.73 12.30 5.22
C ILE A 17 10.92 11.63 3.87
N LEU A 18 10.73 12.37 2.76
CA LEU A 18 10.93 11.85 1.41
C LEU A 18 12.39 11.49 1.14
N LYS A 19 13.34 12.25 1.67
CA LYS A 19 14.76 11.91 1.52
C LYS A 19 15.03 10.53 2.12
N ARG A 20 14.60 10.30 3.36
CA ARG A 20 14.75 9.01 4.03
C ARG A 20 14.03 7.88 3.28
N TYR A 21 12.77 8.12 2.89
CA TYR A 21 11.97 7.16 2.13
C TYR A 21 12.64 6.74 0.80
N MET A 22 13.18 7.69 0.05
CA MET A 22 13.90 7.41 -1.21
C MET A 22 15.17 6.57 -0.97
N GLU A 23 15.91 6.86 0.09
CA GLU A 23 17.15 6.16 0.43
C GLU A 23 16.91 4.72 0.91
N GLU A 24 15.90 4.51 1.76
CA GLU A 24 15.54 3.21 2.34
C GLU A 24 14.88 2.30 1.31
N HIS A 25 13.89 2.80 0.56
CA HIS A 25 13.09 2.00 -0.39
C HIS A 25 13.61 2.06 -1.83
N LYS A 26 14.76 2.74 -2.08
CA LYS A 26 15.37 2.91 -3.41
C LYS A 26 14.42 3.49 -4.47
N VAL A 27 13.56 4.43 -4.05
CA VAL A 27 12.52 5.01 -4.91
C VAL A 27 13.06 6.25 -5.65
N PRO A 28 12.92 6.32 -6.99
CA PRO A 28 13.31 7.51 -7.74
C PRO A 28 12.51 8.76 -7.33
N LYS A 29 13.15 9.93 -7.36
CA LYS A 29 12.52 11.22 -6.96
C LYS A 29 11.18 11.50 -7.62
N LYS A 30 11.04 11.18 -8.92
CA LYS A 30 9.78 11.36 -9.66
C LYS A 30 8.64 10.52 -9.06
N THR A 31 8.93 9.26 -8.73
CA THR A 31 7.99 8.33 -8.11
C THR A 31 7.69 8.73 -6.66
N ALA A 32 8.70 9.15 -5.90
CA ALA A 32 8.52 9.63 -4.53
C ALA A 32 7.60 10.86 -4.46
N LYS A 33 7.66 11.77 -5.43
CA LYS A 33 6.71 12.90 -5.53
C LYS A 33 5.28 12.47 -5.80
N LEU A 34 5.10 11.38 -6.55
CA LEU A 34 3.78 10.80 -6.73
C LEU A 34 3.27 10.18 -5.41
N HIS A 35 4.11 9.44 -4.70
CA HIS A 35 3.77 8.86 -3.39
C HIS A 35 3.47 9.94 -2.35
N GLU A 36 4.25 11.01 -2.29
CA GLU A 36 4.02 12.19 -1.44
C GLU A 36 2.60 12.74 -1.61
N ARG A 37 2.18 12.95 -2.87
CA ARG A 37 0.84 13.45 -3.15
C ARG A 37 -0.23 12.48 -2.67
N GLU A 38 -0.05 11.19 -2.91
CA GLU A 38 -1.05 10.17 -2.58
C GLU A 38 -1.16 9.90 -1.08
N ILE A 39 -0.05 9.89 -0.32
CA ILE A 39 -0.12 9.74 1.15
C ILE A 39 -0.84 10.92 1.79
N LYS A 40 -0.56 12.16 1.35
CA LYS A 40 -1.26 13.36 1.84
C LYS A 40 -2.76 13.30 1.57
N ARG A 41 -3.15 12.89 0.35
CA ARG A 41 -4.56 12.70 -0.03
C ARG A 41 -5.23 11.62 0.81
N TYR A 42 -4.56 10.49 1.00
CA TYR A 42 -5.05 9.39 1.82
C TYR A 42 -5.28 9.81 3.27
N LEU A 43 -4.29 10.45 3.91
CA LEU A 43 -4.41 10.88 5.30
C LEU A 43 -5.45 12.00 5.48
N ALA A 44 -5.58 12.92 4.52
CA ALA A 44 -6.65 13.92 4.54
C ALA A 44 -8.06 13.28 4.45
N LEU A 45 -8.21 12.18 3.70
CA LEU A 45 -9.45 11.41 3.65
C LEU A 45 -9.72 10.68 4.97
N CYS A 46 -8.71 10.06 5.58
CA CYS A 46 -8.81 9.45 6.91
C CYS A 46 -9.26 10.48 7.95
N ALA A 47 -8.64 11.66 7.93
CA ALA A 47 -9.00 12.76 8.82
C ALA A 47 -10.42 13.27 8.60
N SER A 48 -10.98 13.15 7.39
CA SER A 48 -12.35 13.58 7.08
C SER A 48 -13.42 12.54 7.44
N HIS A 49 -13.05 11.27 7.62
CA HIS A 49 -13.99 10.16 7.83
C HIS A 49 -13.57 9.31 9.04
N PRO A 50 -13.70 9.85 10.27
CA PRO A 50 -13.29 9.14 11.47
C PRO A 50 -14.14 7.87 11.64
N GLY A 51 -13.48 6.73 11.89
CA GLY A 51 -14.11 5.41 12.02
C GLY A 51 -14.22 4.62 10.70
N GLY A 52 -13.97 5.25 9.55
CA GLY A 52 -13.99 4.61 8.23
C GLY A 52 -12.62 4.14 7.75
N GLY A 53 -11.89 3.37 8.58
CA GLY A 53 -10.52 2.93 8.27
C GLY A 53 -10.39 2.48 6.81
N TRP A 54 -9.69 3.27 6.01
CA TRP A 54 -9.51 2.97 4.60
C TRP A 54 -8.46 1.87 4.46
N PRO A 55 -8.62 0.92 3.53
CA PRO A 55 -7.57 -0.05 3.27
C PRO A 55 -6.38 0.65 2.63
N MET A 56 -5.19 0.31 3.10
CA MET A 56 -3.91 0.83 2.63
C MET A 56 -3.17 -0.24 1.84
N VAL A 57 -2.37 0.16 0.85
CA VAL A 57 -1.65 -0.74 -0.04
C VAL A 57 -0.18 -0.32 -0.23
N GLY A 58 0.71 -1.32 -0.29
CA GLY A 58 2.07 -1.26 -0.80
C GLY A 58 2.89 -0.02 -0.46
N THR A 59 3.40 0.67 -1.49
CA THR A 59 4.41 1.73 -1.34
C THR A 59 3.95 2.96 -0.55
N ILE A 60 2.64 3.15 -0.40
CA ILE A 60 2.06 4.23 0.43
C ILE A 60 2.13 3.86 1.91
N ASP A 61 2.04 2.57 2.24
CA ASP A 61 2.24 2.05 3.60
C ASP A 61 3.67 2.27 4.07
N ASP A 62 4.64 1.94 3.22
CA ASP A 62 6.05 2.21 3.44
C ASP A 62 6.31 3.69 3.74
N LEU A 63 5.77 4.60 2.92
CA LEU A 63 5.93 6.03 3.15
C LEU A 63 5.21 6.49 4.42
N TRP A 64 4.07 5.88 4.79
CA TRP A 64 3.42 6.21 6.06
C TRP A 64 4.25 5.75 7.25
N HIS A 65 4.86 4.55 7.19
CA HIS A 65 5.79 4.08 8.22
C HIS A 65 6.97 5.03 8.37
N THR A 66 7.60 5.43 7.27
CA THR A 66 8.65 6.46 7.31
C THR A 66 8.13 7.75 7.89
N PHE A 67 6.90 8.18 7.58
CA PHE A 67 6.37 9.44 8.10
C PHE A 67 6.11 9.39 9.61
N ILE A 68 5.57 8.30 10.14
CA ILE A 68 5.23 8.15 11.56
C ILE A 68 6.45 8.33 12.47
N ILE A 69 7.64 7.87 12.04
CA ILE A 69 8.87 7.98 12.84
C ILE A 69 9.46 9.39 12.86
N PHE A 70 9.04 10.28 11.96
CA PHE A 70 9.24 11.73 12.09
C PHE A 70 8.10 12.29 12.94
N THR A 71 8.14 11.96 14.23
CA THR A 71 6.99 12.08 15.13
C THR A 71 6.50 13.52 15.31
N GLU A 72 7.41 14.51 15.25
CA GLU A 72 7.06 15.92 15.35
C GLU A 72 6.26 16.37 14.11
N GLU A 73 6.80 16.11 12.92
CA GLU A 73 6.15 16.44 11.65
C GLU A 73 4.84 15.65 11.47
N TYR A 74 4.80 14.40 11.91
CA TYR A 74 3.59 13.59 11.85
C TYR A 74 2.49 14.14 12.76
N HIS A 75 2.84 14.54 13.98
CA HIS A 75 1.91 15.16 14.92
C HIS A 75 1.42 16.52 14.41
N GLU A 76 2.31 17.34 13.83
CA GLU A 76 1.96 18.61 13.20
C GLU A 76 0.96 18.39 12.04
N PHE A 77 1.25 17.44 11.15
CA PHE A 77 0.36 17.09 10.05
C PHE A 77 -1.02 16.66 10.55
N CYS A 78 -1.08 15.79 11.57
CA CYS A 78 -2.34 15.34 12.17
C CYS A 78 -3.14 16.53 12.70
N SER A 79 -2.48 17.41 13.46
CA SER A 79 -3.08 18.60 14.05
C SER A 79 -3.64 19.53 12.98
N LEU A 80 -2.88 19.75 11.91
CA LEU A 80 -3.24 20.58 10.76
C LEU A 80 -4.50 20.05 10.05
N VAL A 81 -4.66 18.73 9.91
CA VAL A 81 -5.90 18.14 9.37
C VAL A 81 -7.02 17.99 10.40
N GLY A 82 -6.83 18.54 11.60
CA GLY A 82 -7.81 18.59 12.68
C GLY A 82 -8.00 17.27 13.42
N ARG A 83 -6.91 16.52 13.61
CA ARG A 83 -6.86 15.26 14.36
C ARG A 83 -5.73 15.32 15.40
N SER A 84 -5.96 14.76 16.58
CA SER A 84 -4.85 14.56 17.54
C SER A 84 -3.85 13.54 16.98
N TYR A 85 -4.34 12.44 16.44
CA TYR A 85 -3.56 11.44 15.74
C TYR A 85 -4.41 10.77 14.66
N ILE A 86 -3.79 10.41 13.53
CA ILE A 86 -4.34 9.42 12.61
C ILE A 86 -3.64 8.11 12.96
N HIS A 87 -4.38 7.13 13.46
CA HIS A 87 -3.77 5.86 13.85
C HIS A 87 -3.54 4.99 12.62
N HIS A 88 -2.30 4.57 12.43
CA HIS A 88 -1.97 3.45 11.55
C HIS A 88 -2.41 2.14 12.21
N ARG A 89 -3.02 1.26 11.44
CA ARG A 89 -3.48 -0.07 11.88
C ARG A 89 -3.00 -1.09 10.85
N PRO A 90 -1.91 -1.83 11.13
CA PRO A 90 -1.42 -2.86 10.23
C PRO A 90 -2.46 -3.94 10.00
N ALA A 91 -2.46 -4.54 8.80
CA ALA A 91 -3.24 -5.74 8.56
C ALA A 91 -2.68 -6.88 9.41
N THR A 92 -3.50 -7.45 10.29
CA THR A 92 -3.11 -8.57 11.16
C THR A 92 -3.44 -9.94 10.56
N GLY A 93 -3.91 -9.98 9.31
CA GLY A 93 -4.54 -11.16 8.73
C GLY A 93 -5.94 -11.40 9.31
N GLY A 94 -6.71 -12.27 8.66
CA GLY A 94 -8.05 -12.67 9.11
C GLY A 94 -9.20 -11.69 8.79
N GLU A 95 -8.94 -10.60 8.05
CA GLU A 95 -10.02 -9.80 7.47
C GLU A 95 -10.69 -10.57 6.32
N ASP A 96 -12.03 -10.54 6.28
CA ASP A 96 -12.80 -11.09 5.17
C ASP A 96 -12.46 -10.34 3.87
N VAL A 97 -12.15 -11.11 2.81
CA VAL A 97 -11.73 -10.57 1.51
C VAL A 97 -12.85 -9.71 0.89
N GLY A 98 -14.11 -10.13 1.05
CA GLY A 98 -15.27 -9.39 0.55
C GLY A 98 -15.47 -8.06 1.27
N GLU A 99 -15.28 -8.04 2.59
CA GLU A 99 -15.31 -6.81 3.39
C GLU A 99 -14.19 -5.84 3.00
N MET A 100 -12.98 -6.34 2.78
CA MET A 100 -11.84 -5.54 2.33
C MET A 100 -12.11 -4.91 0.95
N GLU A 101 -12.62 -5.70 0.00
CA GLU A 101 -12.97 -5.22 -1.34
C GLU A 101 -14.08 -4.15 -1.27
N SER A 102 -15.09 -4.36 -0.44
CA SER A 102 -16.18 -3.39 -0.20
C SER A 102 -15.66 -2.08 0.38
N ARG A 103 -14.78 -2.14 1.38
CA ARG A 103 -14.12 -0.96 1.97
C ARG A 103 -13.27 -0.22 0.94
N TYR A 104 -12.53 -0.94 0.11
CA TYR A 104 -11.70 -0.35 -0.94
C TYR A 104 -12.54 0.33 -2.04
N LYS A 105 -13.65 -0.29 -2.47
CA LYS A 105 -14.61 0.35 -3.38
C LYS A 105 -15.18 1.65 -2.80
N LYS A 106 -15.50 1.67 -1.50
CA LYS A 106 -15.94 2.89 -0.79
C LYS A 106 -14.83 3.96 -0.77
N PHE A 107 -13.58 3.56 -0.51
CA PHE A 107 -12.42 4.45 -0.58
C PHE A 107 -12.29 5.12 -1.94
N LEU A 108 -12.31 4.35 -3.05
CA LEU A 108 -12.18 4.90 -4.40
C LEU A 108 -13.32 5.89 -4.75
N LYS A 109 -14.55 5.57 -4.34
CA LYS A 109 -15.71 6.46 -4.51
C LYS A 109 -15.52 7.77 -3.73
N GLN A 110 -15.06 7.68 -2.49
CA GLN A 110 -14.85 8.84 -1.63
C GLN A 110 -13.68 9.70 -2.12
N TYR A 111 -12.58 9.08 -2.55
CA TYR A 111 -11.47 9.78 -3.19
C TYR A 111 -11.95 10.60 -4.39
N ARG A 112 -12.71 9.99 -5.30
CA ARG A 112 -13.24 10.69 -6.48
C ARG A 112 -14.16 11.85 -6.09
N LYS A 113 -15.00 11.66 -5.08
CA LYS A 113 -15.90 12.72 -4.57
C LYS A 113 -15.10 13.89 -3.99
N THR A 114 -14.02 13.62 -3.27
CA THR A 114 -13.23 14.65 -2.58
C THR A 114 -12.28 15.39 -3.51
N PHE A 115 -11.63 14.70 -4.45
CA PHE A 115 -10.59 15.29 -5.31
C PHE A 115 -11.03 15.55 -6.76
N GLY A 116 -12.26 15.18 -7.13
CA GLY A 116 -12.78 15.37 -8.49
C GLY A 116 -12.15 14.46 -9.55
N GLN A 117 -11.22 13.58 -9.16
CA GLN A 117 -10.47 12.70 -10.05
C GLN A 117 -10.34 11.29 -9.46
N ARG A 118 -10.08 10.29 -10.31
CA ARG A 118 -9.68 8.97 -9.83
C ARG A 118 -8.25 9.02 -9.28
N PRO A 119 -7.93 8.18 -8.28
CA PRO A 119 -6.55 7.99 -7.87
C PRO A 119 -5.75 7.32 -9.01
N PRO A 120 -4.42 7.54 -9.10
CA PRO A 120 -3.58 6.88 -10.11
C PRO A 120 -3.62 5.37 -9.95
N ALA A 121 -3.93 4.65 -11.03
CA ALA A 121 -4.04 3.19 -11.01
C ALA A 121 -2.72 2.48 -10.70
N SER A 122 -1.58 3.14 -10.94
CA SER A 122 -0.24 2.62 -10.62
C SER A 122 0.04 2.56 -9.11
N ILE A 123 -0.74 3.27 -8.29
CA ILE A 123 -0.63 3.28 -6.82
C ILE A 123 -1.88 2.65 -6.20
N TRP A 124 -3.05 2.97 -6.75
CA TRP A 124 -4.34 2.53 -6.27
C TRP A 124 -5.06 1.76 -7.39
N PRO A 125 -4.86 0.44 -7.51
CA PRO A 125 -5.47 -0.39 -8.55
C PRO A 125 -6.99 -0.24 -8.57
N SER A 126 -7.60 -0.24 -9.75
CA SER A 126 -9.07 -0.06 -9.88
C SER A 126 -9.89 -1.29 -9.54
N GLY A 127 -9.26 -2.46 -9.42
CA GLY A 127 -9.87 -3.70 -8.96
C GLY A 127 -8.86 -4.47 -8.12
N LEU A 128 -9.19 -4.73 -6.87
CA LEU A 128 -8.52 -5.75 -6.07
C LEU A 128 -9.19 -7.08 -6.41
N LYS A 129 -8.68 -7.81 -7.40
CA LYS A 129 -8.94 -9.26 -7.43
C LYS A 129 -7.90 -9.90 -6.52
N MET A 130 -8.25 -10.08 -5.25
CA MET A 130 -7.35 -10.69 -4.26
C MET A 130 -6.95 -12.14 -4.65
N SER A 131 -7.74 -12.79 -5.51
CA SER A 131 -7.37 -14.06 -6.15
C SER A 131 -6.02 -13.97 -6.89
N ASP A 132 -5.71 -12.82 -7.50
CA ASP A 132 -4.42 -12.60 -8.19
C ASP A 132 -3.26 -12.36 -7.20
N CYS A 133 -3.54 -12.12 -5.92
CA CYS A 133 -2.54 -11.88 -4.88
C CYS A 133 -2.19 -13.15 -4.09
N MET A 134 -3.09 -14.14 -4.04
CA MET A 134 -2.91 -15.35 -3.22
C MET A 134 -2.40 -16.58 -3.99
N GLU A 135 -2.51 -16.62 -5.32
CA GLU A 135 -2.30 -17.88 -6.05
C GLU A 135 -0.83 -18.15 -6.47
N HIS A 136 0.11 -17.20 -6.32
CA HIS A 136 1.50 -17.33 -6.82
C HIS A 136 2.58 -16.66 -5.94
N CYS A 137 2.40 -16.59 -4.61
CA CYS A 137 3.42 -16.00 -3.73
C CYS A 137 3.94 -17.00 -2.69
N ASP A 138 5.12 -17.57 -2.93
CA ASP A 138 6.03 -18.08 -1.89
C ASP A 138 6.70 -16.92 -1.14
N VAL A 139 5.90 -15.95 -0.67
CA VAL A 139 6.41 -14.77 0.04
C VAL A 139 5.50 -14.47 1.23
N GLU A 140 6.14 -14.17 2.36
CA GLU A 140 5.49 -13.93 3.66
C GLU A 140 4.31 -12.93 3.55
N PRO A 141 3.23 -13.09 4.36
CA PRO A 141 1.95 -12.38 4.22
C PRO A 141 2.01 -10.84 4.21
N ARG A 142 3.13 -10.23 4.61
CA ARG A 142 3.34 -8.77 4.57
C ARG A 142 3.55 -8.23 3.14
N ASP A 143 3.93 -9.08 2.19
CA ASP A 143 4.32 -8.66 0.84
C ASP A 143 3.20 -8.72 -0.22
N CYS A 144 2.04 -9.29 0.15
CA CYS A 144 0.92 -9.56 -0.76
C CYS A 144 0.33 -8.28 -1.39
N MET A 145 0.37 -7.16 -0.66
CA MET A 145 -0.11 -5.86 -1.16
C MET A 145 1.02 -4.96 -1.70
N ALA A 146 2.28 -5.30 -1.44
CA ALA A 146 3.47 -4.54 -1.85
C ALA A 146 3.89 -4.80 -3.30
N ARG A 147 3.56 -5.98 -3.85
CA ARG A 147 4.03 -6.43 -5.18
C ARG A 147 3.02 -6.35 -6.32
N TYR A 148 1.81 -5.83 -6.10
CA TYR A 148 0.81 -5.71 -7.18
C TYR A 148 1.31 -4.81 -8.33
N SER A 149 2.13 -3.80 -8.02
CA SER A 149 2.84 -2.96 -8.99
C SER A 149 3.84 -3.76 -9.86
N HIS A 150 4.54 -4.75 -9.30
CA HIS A 150 5.49 -5.58 -10.04
C HIS A 150 4.82 -6.68 -10.91
N CYS A 151 3.62 -7.13 -10.55
CA CYS A 151 2.91 -8.18 -11.29
C CYS A 151 2.29 -7.64 -12.59
N THR A 152 1.83 -6.39 -12.59
CA THR A 152 1.21 -5.78 -13.79
C THR A 152 2.21 -5.46 -14.91
N GLU A 153 3.50 -5.29 -14.59
CA GLU A 153 4.55 -5.08 -15.60
C GLU A 153 5.00 -6.41 -16.23
N ARG A 154 5.10 -7.51 -15.46
CA ARG A 154 5.46 -8.83 -15.99
C ARG A 154 4.44 -9.40 -16.99
N LYS A 155 3.16 -9.07 -16.85
CA LYS A 155 2.11 -9.54 -17.78
C LYS A 155 2.18 -8.91 -19.19
N LYS A 156 3.07 -7.94 -19.44
CA LYS A 156 3.21 -7.32 -20.77
C LYS A 156 4.34 -7.91 -21.63
N GLU A 157 5.29 -8.65 -21.08
CA GLU A 157 6.50 -9.00 -21.84
C GLU A 157 6.90 -10.48 -21.92
N GLU A 158 6.27 -11.42 -21.18
CA GLU A 158 6.77 -12.81 -21.20
C GLU A 158 5.69 -13.84 -21.55
N THR A 159 5.53 -14.09 -22.85
CA THR A 159 5.35 -15.47 -23.32
C THR A 159 6.70 -16.19 -23.17
N HIS A 160 6.71 -17.25 -22.35
CA HIS A 160 7.82 -18.19 -22.13
C HIS A 160 8.89 -17.74 -21.11
N CYS A 161 8.97 -18.45 -19.98
CA CYS A 161 10.13 -18.40 -19.09
C CYS A 161 10.70 -19.82 -18.97
N ASP A 162 11.76 -20.07 -19.75
CA ASP A 162 12.68 -21.19 -19.59
C ASP A 162 13.86 -20.73 -18.73
N ILE A 163 13.96 -21.13 -17.45
CA ILE A 163 15.25 -21.32 -16.76
C ILE A 163 15.12 -22.47 -15.75
N PRO A 164 16.11 -23.39 -15.62
CA PRO A 164 15.97 -24.71 -15.02
C PRO A 164 16.21 -24.75 -13.50
N SER A 165 15.52 -25.70 -12.85
CA SER A 165 15.68 -26.09 -11.45
C SER A 165 17.06 -26.70 -11.17
N ARG A 166 17.84 -26.08 -10.28
CA ARG A 166 18.90 -26.70 -9.47
C ARG A 166 19.30 -25.72 -8.37
N ASP A 167 18.75 -25.93 -7.17
CA ASP A 167 19.44 -25.80 -5.87
C ASP A 167 18.43 -25.91 -4.71
N CYS A 168 17.76 -27.05 -4.64
CA CYS A 168 17.01 -27.46 -3.45
C CYS A 168 17.66 -28.71 -2.87
N MET A 169 18.79 -28.54 -2.18
CA MET A 169 19.31 -29.56 -1.26
C MET A 169 18.60 -29.40 0.08
N GLY A 170 17.78 -30.37 0.50
CA GLY A 170 17.27 -30.36 1.86
C GLY A 170 16.05 -31.21 2.19
N LYS A 171 16.16 -32.53 1.99
CA LYS A 171 15.51 -33.62 2.76
C LYS A 171 14.09 -33.37 3.33
N MET A 172 13.09 -34.00 2.72
CA MET A 172 11.97 -34.60 3.45
C MET A 172 11.81 -36.06 3.02
N HIS A 173 12.05 -36.97 3.97
CA HIS A 173 11.68 -38.37 3.88
C HIS A 173 10.18 -38.50 4.18
N CYS A 174 9.41 -38.94 3.19
CA CYS A 174 8.20 -39.72 3.38
C CYS A 174 8.27 -40.84 2.34
N GLY A 175 8.56 -42.06 2.80
CA GLY A 175 8.50 -43.27 1.99
C GLY A 175 7.17 -43.96 2.29
N ASP A 176 6.38 -44.12 1.24
CA ASP A 176 5.13 -44.86 1.24
C ASP A 176 5.37 -46.37 1.46
N SER A 177 4.38 -46.97 2.11
CA SER A 177 4.09 -48.40 2.17
C SER A 177 3.94 -49.02 0.77
N ASP A 178 4.59 -50.17 0.53
CA ASP A 178 3.93 -51.45 0.26
C ASP A 178 4.83 -52.49 -0.46
N SER A 179 4.60 -53.75 -0.11
CA SER A 179 4.84 -54.98 -0.89
C SER A 179 6.24 -55.60 -0.94
N GLN A 180 6.56 -56.44 0.06
CA GLN A 180 6.61 -57.92 -0.06
C GLN A 180 6.85 -58.59 1.29
#